data_AF-A0A443SA31-F1
#
_entry.id   AF-A0A443SA31-F1
#
_cell.length_a   1.000
_cell.length_b   1.000
_cell.length_c   1.000
_cell.angle_alpha   90.00
_cell.angle_beta   90.00
_cell.angle_gamma   90.00
#
_symmetry.space_group_name_H-M   'P 1'
#
loop_
_entity.id
_entity.type
_entity.pdbx_description
1 polymer ?
#
loop_
_entity_poly.entity_id
_entity_poly.type
_entity_poly.pdbx_seq_one_letter_code
_entity_poly.pdbx_strand_id
1 'polypeptide(L)'
;CTLFEKGIFAIVSPIVGASFDTIVSYSNTFKMPFIHPGYSYRSRFQNNSFSLSLKPQYLPAVLEVMKHYKWESVIYLYDEEDVMCLSMSGLIKLQHLFGLLDDETFSFQLRAVKFIATAEEGYLFLKSLEQSDKDTRKYVILECKAEVAKDLITSHVRDIYVERRNFHFFLTSLIMDDFWGSKIAEFGAVNVTGFRILYRGSQQYRNFMKEWEKLNITDWPGAGKRFISVSAALMFDGTKVIQNAFERIYKRYPNLFQANFRRGAVYNNGSRGIDCAMKNGNSWEHGELIINYLKSKA
;
A
#
# COMPACT_ATOMS: atom_id res chain seq x y z
N CYS A 1 -11.53 1.27 20.52
CA CYS A 1 -12.67 1.11 21.46
C CYS A 1 -13.56 2.33 21.52
N THR A 2 -13.04 3.55 21.73
CA THR A 2 -13.85 4.78 21.67
C THR A 2 -14.70 4.92 20.39
N LEU A 3 -14.17 4.55 19.22
CA LEU A 3 -14.95 4.55 17.97
C LEU A 3 -16.10 3.52 17.98
N PHE A 4 -15.85 2.33 18.56
CA PHE A 4 -16.85 1.27 18.68
C PHE A 4 -17.99 1.69 19.62
N GLU A 5 -17.68 2.31 20.76
CA GLU A 5 -18.66 2.84 21.72
C GLU A 5 -19.52 3.98 21.13
N LYS A 6 -18.94 4.80 20.24
CA LYS A 6 -19.69 5.83 19.50
C LYS A 6 -20.67 5.22 18.48
N GLY A 7 -20.43 3.99 18.05
CA GLY A 7 -21.23 3.26 17.07
C GLY A 7 -20.92 3.70 15.64
N ILE A 8 -19.81 3.17 15.12
CA ILE A 8 -19.38 3.30 13.72
C ILE A 8 -19.90 2.13 12.87
N PHE A 9 -19.91 2.33 11.55
CA PHE A 9 -20.35 1.31 10.58
C PHE A 9 -19.18 0.67 9.83
N ALA A 10 -18.05 1.37 9.78
CA ALA A 10 -16.80 0.91 9.19
C ALA A 10 -15.63 1.69 9.79
N ILE A 11 -14.45 1.09 9.80
CA ILE A 11 -13.18 1.72 10.12
C ILE A 11 -12.46 2.02 8.81
N VAL A 12 -11.97 3.24 8.67
CA VAL A 12 -11.08 3.63 7.57
C VAL A 12 -9.78 4.10 8.18
N SER A 13 -8.66 3.46 7.82
CA SER A 13 -7.33 3.90 8.27
C SER A 13 -6.43 4.20 7.09
N PRO A 14 -5.84 5.41 7.00
CA PRO A 14 -4.86 5.75 5.98
C PRO A 14 -3.49 5.11 6.25
N ILE A 15 -3.21 4.72 7.50
CA ILE A 15 -1.92 4.18 7.94
C ILE A 15 -2.16 2.83 8.60
N VAL A 16 -1.36 1.84 8.21
CA VAL A 16 -1.39 0.50 8.79
C VAL A 16 0.04 0.09 9.16
N GLY A 17 0.51 0.65 10.28
CA GLY A 17 1.79 0.26 10.90
C GLY A 17 1.61 -0.95 11.83
N ALA A 18 2.35 -1.00 12.94
CA ALA A 18 2.34 -2.12 13.91
C ALA A 18 0.96 -2.46 14.49
N SER A 19 0.01 -1.53 14.44
CA SER A 19 -1.36 -1.79 14.88
C SER A 19 -2.21 -2.53 13.86
N PHE A 20 -1.70 -2.83 12.66
CA PHE A 20 -2.48 -3.47 11.59
C PHE A 20 -3.09 -4.80 12.05
N ASP A 21 -2.27 -5.72 12.57
CA ASP A 21 -2.74 -7.04 13.01
C ASP A 21 -3.76 -6.91 14.14
N THR A 22 -3.54 -5.94 15.04
CA THR A 22 -4.51 -5.62 16.10
C THR A 22 -5.83 -5.15 15.50
N ILE A 23 -5.82 -4.22 14.54
CA ILE A 23 -7.05 -3.71 13.91
C ILE A 23 -7.76 -4.83 13.14
N VAL A 24 -7.04 -5.68 12.42
CA VAL A 24 -7.59 -6.86 11.72
C VAL A 24 -8.24 -7.83 12.72
N SER A 25 -7.59 -8.10 13.85
CA SER A 25 -8.13 -8.94 14.91
C SER A 25 -9.44 -8.38 15.48
N TYR A 26 -9.49 -7.07 15.78
CA TYR A 26 -10.71 -6.40 16.23
C TYR A 26 -11.80 -6.39 15.14
N SER A 27 -11.42 -6.12 13.89
CA SER A 27 -12.32 -6.13 12.74
C SER A 27 -13.01 -7.48 12.59
N ASN A 28 -12.26 -8.58 12.70
CA ASN A 28 -12.81 -9.93 12.64
C ASN A 28 -13.66 -10.28 13.87
N THR A 29 -13.19 -9.93 15.08
CA THR A 29 -13.89 -10.23 16.33
C THR A 29 -15.25 -9.54 16.40
N PHE A 30 -15.30 -8.25 16.05
CA PHE A 30 -16.51 -7.45 16.13
C PHE A 30 -17.27 -7.37 14.80
N LYS A 31 -16.87 -8.15 13.79
CA LYS A 31 -17.44 -8.10 12.42
C LYS A 31 -17.46 -6.68 11.84
N MET A 32 -16.50 -5.85 12.19
CA MET A 32 -16.46 -4.44 11.82
C MET A 32 -15.70 -4.27 10.50
N PRO A 33 -16.31 -3.78 9.42
CA PRO A 33 -15.63 -3.55 8.15
C PRO A 33 -14.43 -2.62 8.32
N PHE A 34 -13.27 -3.02 7.79
CA PHE A 34 -12.03 -2.26 7.88
C PHE A 34 -11.43 -2.00 6.50
N ILE A 35 -11.34 -0.73 6.10
CA ILE A 35 -10.82 -0.29 4.80
C ILE A 35 -9.45 0.39 5.00
N HIS A 36 -8.46 0.00 4.20
CA HIS A 36 -7.10 0.57 4.28
C HIS A 36 -6.36 0.54 2.93
N PRO A 37 -5.41 1.47 2.69
CA PRO A 37 -4.58 1.50 1.48
C PRO A 37 -3.31 0.64 1.60
N GLY A 38 -3.06 0.00 2.75
CA GLY A 38 -1.90 -0.87 2.90
C GLY A 38 -2.01 -2.19 2.15
N TYR A 39 -0.87 -2.81 1.90
CA TYR A 39 -0.77 -4.11 1.25
C TYR A 39 -1.40 -5.20 2.14
N SER A 40 -2.29 -6.02 1.56
CA SER A 40 -2.86 -7.18 2.24
C SER A 40 -2.33 -8.46 1.61
N TYR A 41 -1.64 -9.27 2.41
CA TYR A 41 -1.31 -10.63 2.06
C TYR A 41 -2.34 -11.57 2.68
N ARG A 42 -2.76 -12.58 1.92
CA ARG A 42 -3.58 -13.68 2.46
C ARG A 42 -2.63 -14.72 3.01
N SER A 43 -2.36 -14.68 4.31
CA SER A 43 -1.71 -15.80 4.98
C SER A 43 -2.70 -16.93 5.20
N ARG A 44 -2.25 -18.19 5.14
CA ARG A 44 -3.04 -19.33 5.64
C ARG A 44 -3.47 -19.15 7.10
N PHE A 45 -2.77 -18.30 7.85
CA PHE A 45 -3.00 -18.02 9.27
C PHE A 45 -3.81 -16.75 9.55
N GLN A 46 -4.09 -15.90 8.55
CA GLN A 46 -4.86 -14.66 8.74
C GLN A 46 -6.11 -14.65 7.87
N ASN A 47 -7.27 -14.79 8.52
CA ASN A 47 -8.55 -14.65 7.85
C ASN A 47 -8.93 -13.16 7.75
N ASN A 48 -8.71 -12.54 6.59
CA ASN A 48 -9.05 -11.13 6.32
C ASN A 48 -10.52 -10.96 5.87
N SER A 49 -11.44 -11.59 6.60
CA SER A 49 -12.86 -11.65 6.24
C SER A 49 -13.53 -10.28 6.26
N PHE A 50 -13.23 -9.45 7.26
CA PHE A 50 -13.83 -8.12 7.43
C PHE A 50 -12.96 -6.95 6.98
N SER A 51 -11.78 -7.21 6.39
CA SER A 51 -10.93 -6.16 5.83
C SER A 51 -11.04 -6.06 4.30
N LEU A 52 -10.82 -4.83 3.81
CA LEU A 52 -10.73 -4.46 2.40
C LEU A 52 -9.45 -3.63 2.20
N SER A 53 -8.48 -4.23 1.52
CA SER A 53 -7.29 -3.52 1.04
C SER A 53 -7.62 -2.83 -0.28
N LEU A 54 -7.27 -1.56 -0.38
CA LEU A 54 -7.41 -0.76 -1.60
C LEU A 54 -6.20 -0.94 -2.53
N LYS A 55 -5.04 -1.39 -2.01
CA LYS A 55 -3.84 -1.62 -2.82
C LYS A 55 -3.98 -2.93 -3.59
N PRO A 56 -3.76 -2.95 -4.91
CA PRO A 56 -3.84 -4.17 -5.69
C PRO A 56 -2.74 -5.16 -5.28
N GLN A 57 -2.95 -6.44 -5.57
CA GLN A 57 -1.90 -7.45 -5.43
C GLN A 57 -0.96 -7.39 -6.65
N TYR A 58 0.16 -6.67 -6.51
CA TYR A 58 1.09 -6.41 -7.61
C TYR A 58 2.31 -7.35 -7.64
N LEU A 59 2.54 -8.18 -6.61
CA LEU A 59 3.70 -9.09 -6.59
C LEU A 59 3.73 -10.10 -7.75
N PRO A 60 2.60 -10.66 -8.24
CA PRO A 60 2.62 -11.48 -9.44
C PRO A 60 3.17 -10.70 -10.66
N ALA A 61 2.82 -9.42 -10.80
CA ALA A 61 3.37 -8.57 -11.86
C ALA A 61 4.87 -8.30 -11.66
N VAL A 62 5.34 -8.17 -10.42
CA VAL A 62 6.78 -8.08 -10.09
C VAL A 62 7.52 -9.29 -10.64
N LEU A 63 7.02 -10.50 -10.38
CA LEU A 63 7.62 -11.73 -10.91
C LEU A 63 7.64 -11.77 -12.42
N GLU A 64 6.55 -11.39 -13.09
CA GLU A 64 6.51 -11.37 -14.55
C GLU A 64 7.52 -10.39 -15.16
N VAL A 65 7.76 -9.25 -14.50
CA VAL A 65 8.83 -8.32 -14.91
C VAL A 65 10.21 -8.95 -14.72
N MET A 66 10.45 -9.61 -13.59
CA MET A 66 11.73 -10.31 -13.34
C MET A 66 11.97 -11.43 -14.37
N LYS A 67 10.93 -12.18 -14.72
CA LYS A 67 10.95 -13.19 -15.79
C LYS A 67 11.25 -12.56 -17.15
N HIS A 68 10.58 -11.46 -17.50
CA HIS A 68 10.78 -10.75 -18.76
C HIS A 68 12.23 -10.31 -18.96
N TYR A 69 12.86 -9.77 -17.92
CA TYR A 69 14.26 -9.36 -17.96
C TYR A 69 15.26 -10.49 -17.65
N LYS A 70 14.78 -11.69 -17.32
CA LYS A 70 15.60 -12.86 -16.96
C LYS A 70 16.57 -12.56 -15.81
N TRP A 71 16.03 -12.01 -14.73
CA TRP A 71 16.82 -11.68 -13.54
C TRP A 71 17.14 -12.94 -12.72
N GLU A 72 18.38 -13.41 -12.81
CA GLU A 72 18.84 -14.62 -12.10
C GLU A 72 19.43 -14.33 -10.70
N SER A 73 19.88 -13.09 -10.45
CA SER A 73 20.49 -12.69 -9.18
C SER A 73 20.05 -11.28 -8.79
N VAL A 74 19.41 -11.12 -7.64
CA VAL A 74 18.83 -9.83 -7.23
C VAL A 74 19.34 -9.38 -5.87
N ILE A 75 19.45 -8.06 -5.71
CA ILE A 75 19.73 -7.37 -4.46
C ILE A 75 18.41 -6.77 -3.98
N TYR A 76 17.97 -7.13 -2.78
CA TYR A 76 16.73 -6.63 -2.20
C TYR A 76 17.03 -5.61 -1.12
N LEU A 77 16.73 -4.33 -1.39
CA LEU A 77 16.79 -3.27 -0.40
C LEU A 77 15.38 -2.90 0.03
N TYR A 78 15.17 -2.82 1.33
CA TYR A 78 13.88 -2.44 1.89
C TYR A 78 14.04 -1.44 3.01
N ASP A 79 13.06 -0.54 3.11
CA ASP A 79 12.92 0.45 4.17
C ASP A 79 11.66 0.14 5.00
N GLU A 80 11.53 0.77 6.15
CA GLU A 80 10.27 0.88 6.86
C GLU A 80 9.35 1.82 6.06
N GLU A 81 8.55 1.24 5.17
CA GLU A 81 7.33 1.87 4.64
C GLU A 81 6.40 2.12 5.86
N ASP A 82 6.65 3.25 6.55
CA ASP A 82 6.10 3.71 7.83
C ASP A 82 6.86 3.21 9.07
N VAL A 83 7.54 4.16 9.73
CA VAL A 83 8.48 4.10 10.90
C VAL A 83 7.90 3.42 12.16
N MET A 84 6.69 2.88 12.07
CA MET A 84 6.01 2.22 13.16
C MET A 84 5.56 0.81 12.81
N CYS A 85 6.07 0.21 11.74
CA CYS A 85 5.95 -1.22 11.47
C CYS A 85 7.35 -1.84 11.53
N LEU A 86 7.80 -2.17 12.74
CA LEU A 86 9.07 -2.85 12.96
C LEU A 86 9.12 -4.14 12.10
N SER A 87 10.01 -4.13 11.12
CA SER A 87 10.65 -5.24 10.42
C SER A 87 9.90 -6.17 9.44
N MET A 88 8.58 -6.18 9.31
CA MET A 88 7.93 -7.31 8.60
C MET A 88 7.34 -7.05 7.20
N SER A 89 6.95 -5.84 6.80
CA SER A 89 6.27 -5.65 5.50
C SER A 89 7.15 -5.95 4.28
N GLY A 90 8.41 -5.48 4.27
CA GLY A 90 9.34 -5.74 3.18
C GLY A 90 9.70 -7.22 3.05
N LEU A 91 9.96 -7.89 4.17
CA LEU A 91 10.33 -9.31 4.19
C LEU A 91 9.14 -10.24 3.93
N ILE A 92 7.93 -9.88 4.37
CA ILE A 92 6.70 -10.63 4.03
C ILE A 92 6.44 -10.57 2.53
N LYS A 93 6.61 -9.41 1.89
CA LYS A 93 6.48 -9.29 0.44
C LYS A 93 7.52 -10.16 -0.27
N LEU A 94 8.76 -10.18 0.22
CA LEU A 94 9.81 -11.06 -0.30
C LEU A 94 9.46 -12.55 -0.12
N GLN A 95 8.99 -12.95 1.06
CA GLN A 95 8.54 -14.32 1.32
C GLN A 95 7.37 -14.71 0.40
N HIS A 96 6.42 -13.81 0.20
CA HIS A 96 5.31 -14.04 -0.73
C HIS A 96 5.80 -14.14 -2.17
N LEU A 97 6.81 -13.35 -2.56
CA LEU A 97 7.46 -13.44 -3.86
C LEU A 97 8.06 -14.83 -4.09
N PHE A 98 8.77 -15.39 -3.10
CA PHE A 98 9.23 -16.79 -3.14
C PHE A 98 8.10 -17.80 -3.14
N GLY A 99 7.04 -17.56 -2.37
CA GLY A 99 5.87 -18.44 -2.35
C GLY A 99 5.09 -18.46 -3.66
N LEU A 100 5.25 -17.45 -4.52
CA LEU A 100 4.68 -17.39 -5.86
C LEU A 100 5.60 -18.06 -6.91
N LEU A 101 6.84 -18.41 -6.56
CA LEU A 101 7.72 -19.23 -7.39
C LEU A 101 7.28 -20.70 -7.27
N ASP A 102 6.23 -21.06 -7.99
CA ASP A 102 5.74 -22.44 -8.11
C ASP A 102 6.21 -23.10 -9.42
N ASP A 103 6.97 -22.35 -10.22
CA ASP A 103 7.27 -22.66 -11.62
C ASP A 103 8.75 -23.06 -11.77
N GLU A 104 9.03 -24.31 -12.14
CA GLU A 104 10.38 -24.86 -12.42
C GLU A 104 11.14 -24.06 -13.50
N THR A 105 10.44 -23.22 -14.26
CA THR A 105 10.97 -22.48 -15.41
C THR A 105 11.72 -21.20 -15.05
N PHE A 106 11.49 -20.63 -13.86
CA PHE A 106 12.15 -19.39 -13.44
C PHE A 106 12.53 -19.43 -11.96
N SER A 107 13.83 -19.32 -11.71
CA SER A 107 14.39 -19.15 -10.37
C SER A 107 15.34 -17.97 -10.35
N PHE A 108 15.44 -17.33 -9.19
CA PHE A 108 16.41 -16.27 -8.96
C PHE A 108 17.05 -16.45 -7.59
N GLN A 109 18.29 -15.99 -7.45
CA GLN A 109 19.05 -16.02 -6.22
C GLN A 109 19.06 -14.64 -5.56
N LEU A 110 19.04 -14.61 -4.23
CA LEU A 110 19.29 -13.38 -3.48
C LEU A 110 20.78 -13.21 -3.28
N ARG A 111 21.35 -12.20 -3.93
CA ARG A 111 22.74 -11.80 -3.72
C ARG A 111 22.93 -11.10 -2.38
N ALA A 112 21.96 -10.26 -2.02
CA ALA A 112 21.93 -9.58 -0.74
C ALA A 112 20.51 -9.15 -0.37
N VAL A 113 20.24 -9.09 0.92
CA VAL A 113 19.04 -8.52 1.51
C VAL A 113 19.49 -7.53 2.58
N LYS A 114 19.10 -6.26 2.46
CA LYS A 114 19.56 -5.22 3.38
C LYS A 114 18.43 -4.25 3.71
N PHE A 115 18.22 -4.07 5.01
CA PHE A 115 17.42 -2.98 5.54
C PHE A 115 18.18 -1.67 5.37
N ILE A 116 17.48 -0.63 4.92
CA ILE A 116 18.02 0.72 4.72
C ILE A 116 17.15 1.74 5.45
N ALA A 117 17.70 2.44 6.45
CA ALA A 117 16.97 3.49 7.16
C ALA A 117 17.02 4.84 6.42
N THR A 118 18.04 5.03 5.58
CA THR A 118 18.27 6.25 4.81
C THR A 118 18.74 5.94 3.40
N ALA A 119 18.55 6.91 2.50
CA ALA A 119 19.06 6.82 1.14
C ALA A 119 20.60 6.67 1.10
N GLU A 120 21.30 7.32 2.03
CA GLU A 120 22.76 7.27 2.14
C GLU A 120 23.25 5.86 2.50
N GLU A 121 22.62 5.20 3.49
CA GLU A 121 22.97 3.82 3.87
C GLU A 121 22.81 2.87 2.68
N GLY A 122 21.69 2.96 1.97
CA GLY A 122 21.43 2.13 0.80
C GLY A 122 22.42 2.38 -0.34
N TYR A 123 22.74 3.65 -0.61
CA TYR A 123 23.75 3.99 -1.61
C TYR A 123 25.15 3.48 -1.24
N LEU A 124 25.61 3.68 0.00
CA LEU A 124 26.92 3.22 0.46
C LEU A 124 27.03 1.69 0.38
N PHE A 125 25.96 0.99 0.71
CA PHE A 125 25.88 -0.46 0.54
C PHE A 125 26.07 -0.87 -0.92
N LEU A 126 25.33 -0.27 -1.86
CA LEU A 126 25.48 -0.56 -3.29
C LEU A 126 26.88 -0.21 -3.82
N LYS A 127 27.50 0.87 -3.32
CA LYS A 127 28.87 1.24 -3.64
C LYS A 127 29.88 0.17 -3.19
N SER A 128 29.72 -0.38 -2.00
CA SER A 128 30.58 -1.47 -1.52
C SER A 128 30.45 -2.76 -2.37
N LEU A 129 29.24 -3.04 -2.85
CA LEU A 129 28.99 -4.15 -3.79
C LEU A 129 29.64 -3.92 -5.15
N GLU A 130 29.59 -2.70 -5.68
CA GLU A 130 30.30 -2.34 -6.93
C GLU A 130 31.81 -2.41 -6.77
N GLN A 131 32.36 -1.98 -5.63
CA GLN A 131 33.79 -2.02 -5.39
C GLN A 131 34.34 -3.45 -5.27
N SER A 132 33.54 -4.37 -4.73
CA SER A 132 33.91 -5.79 -4.60
C SER A 132 33.73 -6.58 -5.90
N ASP A 133 32.80 -6.16 -6.76
CA ASP A 133 32.53 -6.80 -8.03
C ASP A 133 32.10 -5.75 -9.05
N LYS A 134 32.99 -5.39 -9.97
CA LYS A 134 32.77 -4.33 -10.97
C LYS A 134 32.20 -4.81 -12.29
N ASP A 135 32.20 -6.11 -12.52
CA ASP A 135 31.94 -6.66 -13.86
C ASP A 135 30.52 -7.22 -13.98
N THR A 136 29.91 -7.62 -12.86
CA THR A 136 28.55 -8.16 -12.89
C THR A 136 27.48 -7.09 -12.91
N ARG A 137 26.41 -7.38 -13.64
CA ARG A 137 25.17 -6.60 -13.58
C ARG A 137 24.48 -6.81 -12.23
N LYS A 138 23.95 -5.72 -11.68
CA LYS A 138 23.33 -5.63 -10.36
C LYS A 138 21.88 -5.22 -10.54
N TYR A 139 21.00 -6.19 -10.33
CA TYR A 139 19.56 -5.99 -10.36
C TYR A 139 19.08 -5.68 -8.95
N VAL A 140 18.64 -4.44 -8.72
CA VAL A 140 18.28 -3.94 -7.38
C VAL A 140 16.78 -3.76 -7.29
N ILE A 141 16.12 -4.56 -6.44
CA ILE A 141 14.73 -4.36 -6.06
C ILE A 141 14.70 -3.38 -4.89
N LEU A 142 14.01 -2.26 -5.09
CA LEU A 142 13.84 -1.21 -4.09
C LEU A 142 12.41 -1.23 -3.56
N GLU A 143 12.28 -1.61 -2.29
CA GLU A 143 11.03 -1.58 -1.54
C GLU A 143 11.10 -0.54 -0.42
N CYS A 144 11.02 0.73 -0.81
CA CYS A 144 11.15 1.87 0.10
C CYS A 144 10.25 3.04 -0.32
N LYS A 145 10.21 4.09 0.50
CA LYS A 145 9.45 5.31 0.19
C LYS A 145 10.00 6.00 -1.07
N ALA A 146 9.12 6.73 -1.76
CA ALA A 146 9.48 7.46 -2.98
C ALA A 146 10.70 8.38 -2.77
N GLU A 147 10.72 9.13 -1.67
CA GLU A 147 11.81 10.06 -1.34
C GLU A 147 13.15 9.33 -1.18
N VAL A 148 13.18 8.24 -0.41
CA VAL A 148 14.38 7.42 -0.20
C VAL A 148 14.88 6.80 -1.51
N ALA A 149 13.98 6.23 -2.32
CA ALA A 149 14.34 5.66 -3.62
C ALA A 149 14.97 6.71 -4.56
N LYS A 150 14.35 7.90 -4.62
CA LYS A 150 14.86 9.01 -5.43
C LYS A 150 16.24 9.46 -4.98
N ASP A 151 16.42 9.70 -3.69
CA ASP A 151 17.67 10.23 -3.15
C ASP A 151 18.80 9.20 -3.25
N LEU A 152 18.48 7.91 -3.09
CA LEU A 152 19.42 6.80 -3.27
C LEU A 152 19.90 6.72 -4.72
N ILE A 153 18.96 6.68 -5.69
CA ILE A 153 19.30 6.63 -7.12
C ILE A 153 20.06 7.89 -7.54
N THR A 154 19.66 9.06 -7.05
CA THR A 154 20.33 10.33 -7.35
C THR A 154 21.78 10.31 -6.83
N SER A 155 21.99 9.87 -5.59
CA SER A 155 23.34 9.75 -5.00
C SER A 155 24.20 8.75 -5.75
N HIS A 156 23.61 7.60 -6.11
CA HIS A 156 24.27 6.56 -6.90
C HIS A 156 24.71 7.07 -8.26
N VAL A 157 23.84 7.79 -8.99
CA VAL A 157 24.18 8.36 -10.29
C VAL A 157 25.22 9.47 -10.15
N ARG A 158 25.18 10.29 -9.12
CA ARG A 158 26.15 11.39 -8.96
C ARG A 158 27.54 10.95 -8.56
N ASP A 159 27.70 9.74 -8.03
CA ASP A 159 29.02 9.20 -7.69
C ASP A 159 29.81 8.82 -8.96
N ILE A 160 31.02 9.36 -9.08
CA ILE A 160 31.95 9.08 -10.18
C ILE A 160 32.66 7.73 -10.04
N TYR A 161 32.65 7.14 -8.83
CA TYR A 161 33.32 5.88 -8.52
C TYR A 161 32.42 4.65 -8.72
N VAL A 162 31.19 4.84 -9.21
CA VAL A 162 30.20 3.78 -9.40
C VAL A 162 29.80 3.69 -10.87
N GLU A 163 29.94 2.50 -11.46
CA GLU A 163 29.58 2.28 -12.87
C GLU A 163 28.06 2.14 -13.01
N ARG A 164 27.42 3.22 -13.44
CA ARG A 164 25.95 3.33 -13.57
C ARG A 164 25.37 2.27 -14.51
N ARG A 165 26.12 1.86 -15.54
CA ARG A 165 25.66 0.92 -16.57
C ARG A 165 25.43 -0.49 -16.04
N ASN A 166 26.05 -0.84 -14.93
CA ASN A 166 25.91 -2.15 -14.31
C ASN A 166 24.63 -2.27 -13.47
N PHE A 167 23.95 -1.16 -13.18
CA PHE A 167 22.79 -1.16 -12.30
C PHE A 167 21.48 -1.07 -13.06
N HIS A 168 20.51 -1.85 -12.58
CA HIS A 168 19.11 -1.73 -12.99
C HIS A 168 18.25 -1.77 -11.73
N PHE A 169 17.59 -0.65 -11.45
CA PHE A 169 16.71 -0.48 -10.31
C PHE A 169 15.27 -0.87 -10.68
N PHE A 170 14.61 -1.61 -9.80
CA PHE A 170 13.19 -1.93 -9.91
C PHE A 170 12.43 -1.44 -8.69
N LEU A 171 11.59 -0.43 -8.90
CA LEU A 171 10.76 0.21 -7.88
C LEU A 171 9.44 -0.56 -7.75
N THR A 172 9.35 -1.42 -6.75
CA THR A 172 8.20 -2.34 -6.58
C THR A 172 7.06 -1.73 -5.75
N SER A 173 7.31 -0.68 -4.98
CA SER A 173 6.34 -0.12 -4.00
C SER A 173 5.17 0.69 -4.60
N LEU A 174 4.98 0.69 -5.93
CA LEU A 174 4.02 1.52 -6.69
C LEU A 174 4.29 3.04 -6.59
N ILE A 175 5.54 3.43 -6.38
CA ILE A 175 5.97 4.83 -6.14
C ILE A 175 6.30 5.60 -7.42
N MET A 176 6.19 4.99 -8.61
CA MET A 176 6.55 5.68 -9.86
C MET A 176 5.65 6.87 -10.17
N ASP A 177 4.39 6.83 -9.75
CA ASP A 177 3.46 7.94 -9.97
C ASP A 177 3.82 9.19 -9.13
N ASP A 178 4.52 9.01 -7.99
CA ASP A 178 4.99 10.09 -7.11
C ASP A 178 6.16 10.89 -7.70
N PHE A 179 6.95 10.30 -8.60
CA PHE A 179 8.02 11.02 -9.31
C PHE A 179 7.51 11.87 -10.48
N TRP A 180 6.22 11.80 -10.78
CA TRP A 180 5.68 12.56 -11.90
C TRP A 180 5.76 14.07 -11.70
N GLY A 181 6.23 14.76 -12.74
CA GLY A 181 6.44 16.21 -12.70
C GLY A 181 7.77 16.61 -12.05
N SER A 182 8.44 15.70 -11.34
CA SER A 182 9.87 15.85 -11.05
C SER A 182 10.68 15.39 -12.27
N LYS A 183 11.31 16.34 -12.97
CA LYS A 183 12.32 16.00 -13.99
C LYS A 183 13.58 15.56 -13.26
N ILE A 184 13.67 14.28 -12.89
CA ILE A 184 14.87 13.71 -12.29
C ILE A 184 15.77 13.26 -13.45
N ALA A 185 16.70 14.12 -13.86
CA ALA A 185 17.60 13.85 -14.97
C ALA A 185 18.42 12.56 -14.74
N GLU A 186 18.72 12.27 -13.47
CA GLU A 186 19.46 11.12 -13.01
C GLU A 186 18.77 9.80 -13.33
N PHE A 187 17.43 9.75 -13.40
CA PHE A 187 16.70 8.53 -13.79
C PHE A 187 16.89 8.19 -15.28
N GLY A 188 17.37 9.15 -16.09
CA GLY A 188 17.77 8.89 -17.48
C GLY A 188 19.20 8.37 -17.63
N ALA A 189 19.99 8.35 -16.54
CA ALA A 189 21.39 7.92 -16.55
C ALA A 189 21.59 6.47 -16.08
N VAL A 190 20.53 5.80 -15.62
CA VAL A 190 20.53 4.42 -15.15
C VAL A 190 19.20 3.74 -15.49
N ASN A 191 19.19 2.42 -15.63
CA ASN A 191 17.94 1.71 -15.90
C ASN A 191 17.05 1.69 -14.66
N VAL A 192 15.83 2.24 -14.79
CA VAL A 192 14.81 2.23 -13.74
C VAL A 192 13.51 1.66 -14.30
N THR A 193 13.05 0.57 -13.70
CA THR A 193 11.74 -0.04 -13.97
C THR A 193 10.82 0.18 -12.76
N GLY A 194 9.52 0.29 -12.99
CA GLY A 194 8.54 0.33 -11.91
C GLY A 194 7.12 0.31 -12.44
N PHE A 195 6.15 0.27 -11.54
CA PHE A 195 4.74 0.21 -11.88
C PHE A 195 4.03 1.54 -11.67
N ARG A 196 3.11 1.85 -12.58
CA ARG A 196 2.16 2.96 -12.47
C ARG A 196 0.75 2.41 -12.47
N ILE A 197 -0.07 2.90 -11.56
CA ILE A 197 -1.48 2.48 -11.47
C ILE A 197 -2.44 3.60 -11.84
N LEU A 198 -1.97 4.85 -11.87
CA LEU A 198 -2.80 5.99 -12.21
C LEU A 198 -2.86 6.19 -13.73
N TYR A 199 -4.00 5.83 -14.34
CA TYR A 199 -4.24 6.06 -15.76
C TYR A 199 -4.62 7.51 -16.06
N ARG A 200 -3.61 8.31 -16.39
CA ARG A 200 -3.74 9.76 -16.66
C ARG A 200 -4.47 10.10 -17.96
N GLY A 201 -4.60 9.12 -18.87
CA GLY A 201 -5.37 9.27 -20.10
C GLY A 201 -6.89 9.29 -19.88
N SER A 202 -7.37 8.96 -18.67
CA SER A 202 -8.80 9.00 -18.37
C SER A 202 -9.32 10.43 -18.18
N GLN A 203 -10.56 10.66 -18.62
CA GLN A 203 -11.26 11.92 -18.35
C GLN A 203 -11.48 12.12 -16.84
N GLN A 204 -11.75 11.03 -16.11
CA GLN A 204 -11.91 11.05 -14.65
C GLN A 204 -10.65 11.59 -13.96
N TYR A 205 -9.47 11.09 -14.30
CA TYR A 205 -8.21 11.57 -13.72
C TYR A 205 -7.98 13.04 -14.06
N ARG A 206 -8.17 13.45 -15.31
CA ARG A 206 -8.01 14.86 -15.72
C ARG A 206 -8.94 15.81 -14.97
N ASN A 207 -10.21 15.43 -14.80
CA ASN A 207 -11.17 16.25 -14.07
C ASN A 207 -10.81 16.34 -12.59
N PHE A 208 -10.40 15.22 -11.98
CA PHE A 208 -9.94 15.22 -10.59
C PHE A 208 -8.72 16.14 -10.40
N MET A 209 -7.71 16.01 -11.26
CA MET A 209 -6.47 16.80 -11.14
C MET A 209 -6.72 18.31 -11.29
N LYS A 210 -7.68 18.73 -12.12
CA LYS A 210 -8.06 20.15 -12.26
C LYS A 210 -8.53 20.78 -10.95
N GLU A 211 -9.20 20.00 -10.09
CA GLU A 211 -9.64 20.49 -8.78
C GLU A 211 -8.56 20.28 -7.72
N TRP A 212 -7.85 19.15 -7.77
CA TRP A 212 -6.73 18.85 -6.87
C TRP A 212 -5.64 19.92 -6.90
N GLU A 213 -5.27 20.42 -8.08
CA GLU A 213 -4.24 21.45 -8.26
C GLU A 213 -4.66 22.81 -7.70
N LYS A 214 -5.96 23.06 -7.50
CA LYS A 214 -6.46 24.32 -6.93
C LYS A 214 -6.51 24.30 -5.39
N LEU A 215 -6.33 23.14 -4.77
CA LEU A 215 -6.41 23.01 -3.32
C LEU A 215 -5.25 23.75 -2.65
N ASN A 216 -5.58 24.51 -1.60
CA ASN A 216 -4.60 25.22 -0.80
C ASN A 216 -3.81 24.23 0.08
N ILE A 217 -2.48 24.26 -0.02
CA ILE A 217 -1.58 23.39 0.74
C ILE A 217 -1.71 23.59 2.26
N THR A 218 -2.06 24.81 2.70
CA THR A 218 -2.23 25.11 4.13
C THR A 218 -3.43 24.37 4.72
N ASP A 219 -4.52 24.30 3.96
CA ASP A 219 -5.75 23.61 4.40
C ASP A 219 -5.67 22.10 4.13
N TRP A 220 -4.94 21.71 3.08
CA TRP A 220 -4.80 20.34 2.61
C TRP A 220 -3.32 19.98 2.40
N PRO A 221 -2.61 19.57 3.47
CA PRO A 221 -1.21 19.19 3.38
C PRO A 221 -0.99 18.09 2.34
N GLY A 222 -0.09 18.34 1.39
CA GLY A 222 0.22 17.39 0.31
C GLY A 222 -0.66 17.50 -0.94
N ALA A 223 -1.77 18.26 -0.89
CA ALA A 223 -2.59 18.59 -2.06
C ALA A 223 -2.02 19.79 -2.85
N GLY A 224 -2.73 20.25 -3.90
CA GLY A 224 -2.29 21.41 -4.69
C GLY A 224 -1.08 21.17 -5.58
N LYS A 225 -0.64 19.90 -5.72
CA LYS A 225 0.51 19.49 -6.54
C LYS A 225 0.05 19.03 -7.92
N ARG A 226 0.94 19.08 -8.91
CA ARG A 226 0.71 18.54 -10.28
C ARG A 226 0.68 17.01 -10.35
N PHE A 227 0.80 16.35 -9.21
CA PHE A 227 0.70 14.91 -9.05
C PHE A 227 -0.07 14.58 -7.77
N ILE A 228 -0.52 13.33 -7.66
CA ILE A 228 -1.15 12.76 -6.47
C ILE A 228 -0.44 11.44 -6.19
N SER A 229 -0.17 11.17 -4.91
CA SER A 229 0.42 9.90 -4.50
C SER A 229 -0.56 8.74 -4.69
N VAL A 230 -0.02 7.53 -4.88
CA VAL A 230 -0.86 6.34 -5.00
C VAL A 230 -1.74 6.14 -3.77
N SER A 231 -1.20 6.32 -2.57
CA SER A 231 -1.97 6.17 -1.32
C SER A 231 -3.13 7.16 -1.25
N ALA A 232 -2.93 8.43 -1.64
CA ALA A 232 -4.00 9.42 -1.65
C ALA A 232 -5.08 9.11 -2.70
N ALA A 233 -4.67 8.69 -3.91
CA ALA A 233 -5.60 8.28 -4.96
C ALA A 233 -6.43 7.05 -4.54
N LEU A 234 -5.80 6.04 -3.94
CA LEU A 234 -6.49 4.87 -3.41
C LEU A 234 -7.47 5.24 -2.32
N MET A 235 -7.11 6.15 -1.40
CA MET A 235 -8.04 6.63 -0.36
C MET A 235 -9.24 7.37 -0.96
N PHE A 236 -9.04 8.18 -2.00
CA PHE A 236 -10.13 8.84 -2.72
C PHE A 236 -11.05 7.84 -3.42
N ASP A 237 -10.51 6.81 -4.06
CA ASP A 237 -11.35 5.77 -4.66
C ASP A 237 -12.02 4.89 -3.57
N GLY A 238 -11.35 4.68 -2.43
CA GLY A 238 -11.89 3.98 -1.27
C GLY A 238 -13.12 4.67 -0.67
N THR A 239 -13.13 6.01 -0.59
CA THR A 239 -14.33 6.75 -0.13
C THR A 239 -15.49 6.59 -1.11
N LYS A 240 -15.22 6.56 -2.42
CA LYS A 240 -16.24 6.25 -3.44
C LYS A 240 -16.79 4.83 -3.31
N VAL A 241 -15.93 3.85 -3.05
CA VAL A 241 -16.37 2.45 -2.81
C VAL A 241 -17.31 2.39 -1.60
N ILE A 242 -16.95 3.07 -0.51
CA ILE A 242 -17.78 3.15 0.69
C ILE A 242 -19.11 3.83 0.37
N GLN A 243 -19.08 5.00 -0.27
CA GLN A 243 -20.29 5.74 -0.66
C GLN A 243 -21.22 4.86 -1.50
N ASN A 244 -20.70 4.26 -2.58
CA ASN A 244 -21.48 3.43 -3.49
C ASN A 244 -22.05 2.19 -2.77
N ALA A 245 -21.29 1.56 -1.87
CA ALA A 245 -21.78 0.45 -1.07
C ALA A 245 -22.99 0.86 -0.21
N PHE A 246 -22.90 1.99 0.50
CA PHE A 246 -24.02 2.49 1.30
C PHE A 246 -25.20 2.92 0.44
N GLU A 247 -25.00 3.60 -0.70
CA GLU A 247 -26.06 3.95 -1.64
C GLU A 247 -26.83 2.71 -2.12
N ARG A 248 -26.12 1.63 -2.46
CA ARG A 248 -26.74 0.35 -2.84
C ARG A 248 -27.50 -0.29 -1.69
N ILE A 249 -26.97 -0.24 -0.47
CA ILE A 249 -27.66 -0.73 0.73
C ILE A 249 -28.94 0.07 0.97
N TYR A 250 -28.88 1.40 0.96
CA TYR A 250 -30.04 2.27 1.17
C TYR A 250 -31.11 2.08 0.09
N LYS A 251 -30.70 1.88 -1.17
CA LYS A 251 -31.64 1.61 -2.26
C LYS A 251 -32.37 0.28 -2.08
N ARG A 252 -31.69 -0.75 -1.58
CA ARG A 252 -32.29 -2.09 -1.38
C ARG A 252 -33.03 -2.22 -0.05
N TYR A 253 -32.52 -1.60 1.01
CA TYR A 253 -33.05 -1.69 2.37
C TYR A 253 -33.14 -0.27 3.00
N PRO A 254 -34.14 0.55 2.61
CA PRO A 254 -34.22 1.96 3.04
C PRO A 254 -34.29 2.18 4.55
N ASN A 255 -34.92 1.23 5.27
CA ASN A 255 -35.17 1.35 6.70
C ASN A 255 -34.17 0.55 7.55
N LEU A 256 -33.14 -0.06 6.94
CA LEU A 256 -32.26 -1.03 7.61
C LEU A 256 -31.64 -0.49 8.90
N PHE A 257 -31.16 0.75 8.84
CA PHE A 257 -30.43 1.37 9.95
C PHE A 257 -31.32 2.22 10.87
N GLN A 258 -32.62 2.36 10.60
CA GLN A 258 -33.50 3.22 11.40
C GLN A 258 -33.56 2.79 12.87
N ALA A 259 -33.60 1.48 13.12
CA ALA A 259 -33.61 0.94 14.47
C ALA A 259 -32.30 1.17 15.24
N ASN A 260 -31.18 1.34 14.52
CA ASN A 260 -29.87 1.63 15.07
C ASN A 260 -29.74 3.09 15.53
N PHE A 261 -30.40 4.05 14.88
CA PHE A 261 -30.32 5.45 15.27
C PHE A 261 -31.38 5.81 16.32
N ARG A 262 -30.96 6.08 17.56
CA ARG A 262 -31.87 6.51 18.64
C ARG A 262 -31.25 7.70 19.39
N ARG A 263 -31.99 8.82 19.47
CA ARG A 263 -31.59 10.03 20.21
C ARG A 263 -30.16 10.53 19.87
N GLY A 264 -29.79 10.50 18.59
CA GLY A 264 -28.46 10.94 18.12
C GLY A 264 -27.31 9.98 18.44
N ALA A 265 -27.60 8.78 18.94
CA ALA A 265 -26.62 7.73 19.16
C ALA A 265 -26.93 6.50 18.31
N VAL A 266 -25.88 5.72 18.02
CA VAL A 266 -25.97 4.46 17.29
C VAL A 266 -26.01 3.30 18.29
N TYR A 267 -27.01 2.45 18.14
CA TYR A 267 -27.23 1.27 18.95
C TYR A 267 -26.94 0.01 18.12
N ASN A 268 -26.40 -1.02 18.77
CA ASN A 268 -26.17 -2.35 18.23
C ASN A 268 -26.83 -3.37 19.16
N ASN A 269 -27.86 -4.06 18.67
CA ASN A 269 -28.62 -5.06 19.44
C ASN A 269 -29.03 -4.60 20.87
N GLY A 270 -29.50 -3.35 20.98
CA GLY A 270 -29.95 -2.76 22.25
C GLY A 270 -28.88 -2.08 23.10
N SER A 271 -27.59 -2.31 22.83
CA SER A 271 -26.47 -1.60 23.47
C SER A 271 -26.10 -0.33 22.69
N ARG A 272 -25.62 0.72 23.37
CA ARG A 272 -25.06 1.89 22.69
C ARG A 272 -23.67 1.54 22.17
N GLY A 273 -23.51 1.54 20.84
CA GLY A 273 -22.27 1.10 20.19
C GLY A 273 -21.88 -0.33 20.54
N ILE A 274 -20.58 -0.60 20.53
CA ILE A 274 -19.96 -1.89 20.83
C ILE A 274 -18.95 -1.68 21.97
N ASP A 275 -19.09 -2.46 23.03
CA ASP A 275 -18.12 -2.50 24.13
C ASP A 275 -17.00 -3.50 23.81
N CYS A 276 -15.76 -3.00 23.76
CA CYS A 276 -14.58 -3.82 23.51
C CYS A 276 -14.22 -4.77 24.67
N ALA A 277 -14.63 -4.45 25.90
CA ALA A 277 -14.21 -5.18 27.10
C ALA A 277 -15.08 -6.42 27.39
N MET A 278 -16.21 -6.57 26.70
CA MET A 278 -17.13 -7.70 26.92
C MET A 278 -16.57 -9.01 26.35
N LYS A 279 -16.48 -10.04 27.21
CA LYS A 279 -15.99 -11.39 26.86
C LYS A 279 -16.84 -12.13 25.83
N ASN A 280 -18.14 -11.82 25.73
CA ASN A 280 -19.06 -12.38 24.74
C ASN A 280 -19.52 -11.28 23.75
N GLY A 281 -18.54 -10.54 23.20
CA GLY A 281 -18.74 -9.27 22.51
C GLY A 281 -19.92 -9.23 21.54
N ASN A 282 -20.77 -8.19 21.69
CA ASN A 282 -21.81 -7.85 20.72
C ASN A 282 -21.13 -7.39 19.42
N SER A 283 -20.94 -8.31 18.47
CA SER A 283 -20.45 -7.97 17.13
C SER A 283 -21.42 -7.04 16.41
N TRP A 284 -20.91 -6.26 15.46
CA TRP A 284 -21.73 -5.39 14.62
C TRP A 284 -22.72 -6.21 13.79
N GLU A 285 -24.02 -6.00 14.01
CA GLU A 285 -25.08 -6.84 13.42
C GLU A 285 -25.14 -6.73 11.88
N HIS A 286 -24.76 -5.57 11.33
CA HIS A 286 -24.76 -5.32 9.87
C HIS A 286 -23.39 -5.55 9.23
N GLY A 287 -22.40 -6.05 9.99
CA GLY A 287 -21.02 -6.20 9.54
C GLY A 287 -20.85 -7.02 8.27
N GLU A 288 -21.47 -8.21 8.24
CA GLU A 288 -21.42 -9.13 7.10
C GLU A 288 -22.08 -8.53 5.86
N LEU A 289 -23.21 -7.86 6.04
CA LEU A 289 -23.88 -7.18 4.93
C LEU A 289 -22.98 -6.11 4.34
N ILE A 290 -22.46 -5.20 5.18
CA ILE A 290 -21.67 -4.06 4.70
C ILE A 290 -20.40 -4.54 3.99
N ILE A 291 -19.65 -5.49 4.55
CA ILE A 291 -18.43 -5.99 3.90
C ILE A 291 -18.71 -6.68 2.57
N ASN A 292 -19.84 -7.39 2.44
CA ASN A 292 -20.24 -8.01 1.18
C ASN A 292 -20.57 -6.96 0.12
N TYR A 293 -21.26 -5.88 0.48
CA TYR A 293 -21.49 -4.77 -0.46
C TYR A 293 -20.18 -4.08 -0.85
N LEU A 294 -19.28 -3.83 0.10
CA LEU A 294 -17.96 -3.26 -0.16
C LEU A 294 -17.10 -4.14 -1.11
N LYS A 295 -17.19 -5.46 -1.00
CA LYS A 295 -16.44 -6.42 -1.84
C LYS A 295 -17.15 -6.78 -3.15
N SER A 296 -18.45 -6.53 -3.26
CA SER A 296 -19.23 -6.83 -4.46
C SER A 296 -18.89 -5.85 -5.60
N LYS A 297 -18.77 -6.38 -6.81
CA LYS A 297 -18.71 -5.54 -8.02
C LYS A 297 -20.01 -4.74 -8.12
N ALA A 298 -19.87 -3.43 -8.38
CA ALA A 298 -20.98 -2.57 -8.73
C ALA A 298 -21.55 -2.93 -10.11
#